data_AF-A0A702P8X9-F1
#
_entry.id   AF-A0A702P8X9-F1
#
_cell.length_a   1.000
_cell.length_b   1.000
_cell.length_c   1.000
_cell.angle_alpha   90.00
_cell.angle_beta   90.00
_cell.angle_gamma   90.00
#
_symmetry.space_group_name_H-M   'P 1'
#
loop_
_entity.id
_entity.type
_entity.pdbx_description
1 polymer ?
#
loop_
_entity_poly.entity_id
_entity_poly.type
_entity_poly.pdbx_seq_one_letter_code
_entity_poly.pdbx_strand_id
1 'polypeptide(L)' 'MSDEKKFDFKKHWLGLSPDEREEFAAEAGTTSHYIQTHLTGRRKMPGKRLMEGLFKACRSREWTKSKPELVLFFYDR' A
#
# COMPACT_ATOMS: atom_id res chain seq x y z
N MET A 1 25.74 -1.93 9.54
CA MET A 1 24.94 -1.46 8.41
C MET A 1 23.51 -1.38 8.88
N SER A 2 22.98 -0.19 9.12
CA SER A 2 21.63 -0.03 9.66
C SER A 2 20.63 -0.50 8.61
N ASP A 3 19.96 -1.63 8.86
CA ASP A 3 18.74 -2.02 8.16
C ASP A 3 17.66 -1.00 8.50
N GLU A 4 17.72 0.20 7.91
CA GLU A 4 16.54 1.04 7.77
C GLU A 4 15.55 0.24 6.93
N LYS A 5 14.63 -0.46 7.62
CA LYS A 5 13.61 -1.30 7.01
C LYS A 5 12.83 -0.44 6.02
N LYS A 6 13.18 -0.56 4.73
CA LYS A 6 12.42 0.05 3.64
C LYS A 6 10.97 -0.40 3.77
N PHE A 7 10.04 0.53 3.62
CA PHE A 7 8.62 0.24 3.61
C PHE A 7 8.28 -0.79 2.53
N ASP A 8 7.60 -1.86 2.92
CA ASP A 8 7.17 -2.94 2.03
C ASP A 8 5.66 -3.13 2.09
N PHE A 9 4.96 -2.44 1.18
CA PHE A 9 3.51 -2.52 1.05
C PHE A 9 3.01 -3.95 0.82
N LYS A 10 3.75 -4.77 0.04
CA LYS A 10 3.34 -6.14 -0.26
C LYS A 10 3.37 -7.00 0.99
N LYS A 11 4.40 -6.84 1.83
CA LYS A 11 4.51 -7.57 3.09
C LYS A 11 3.33 -7.26 4.03
N HIS A 12 2.98 -5.99 4.19
CA HIS A 12 1.82 -5.58 4.99
C HIS A 12 0.51 -6.14 4.43
N TRP A 13 0.31 -6.02 3.11
CA TRP A 13 -0.87 -6.54 2.43
C TRP A 13 -1.07 -8.05 2.61
N LEU A 14 0.01 -8.83 2.50
CA LEU A 14 -0.03 -10.28 2.68
C LEU A 14 -0.30 -10.70 4.13
N GLY A 15 0.02 -9.83 5.09
CA GLY A 15 -0.26 -10.05 6.51
C GLY A 15 -1.73 -9.83 6.89
N LEU A 16 -2.52 -9.18 6.04
CA LEU A 16 -3.96 -8.98 6.26
C LEU A 16 -4.77 -10.25 5.98
N SER A 17 -5.79 -10.48 6.79
CA SER A 17 -6.90 -11.40 6.50
C SER A 17 -7.77 -10.90 5.33
N PRO A 18 -8.62 -11.78 4.74
CA PRO A 18 -9.52 -11.37 3.66
C PRO A 18 -10.41 -10.16 4.01
N ASP A 19 -10.98 -10.14 5.21
CA ASP A 19 -11.88 -9.06 5.65
C ASP A 19 -11.10 -7.74 5.81
N GLU A 20 -9.93 -7.78 6.44
CA GLU A 20 -9.08 -6.58 6.58
C GLU A 20 -8.60 -6.05 5.22
N ARG A 21 -8.43 -6.92 4.21
CA ARG A 21 -8.09 -6.49 2.85
C ARG A 21 -9.23 -5.74 2.19
N GLU A 22 -10.47 -6.17 2.39
CA GLU A 22 -11.65 -5.45 1.88
C GLU A 22 -11.81 -4.10 2.58
N GLU A 23 -11.66 -4.07 3.90
CA GLU A 23 -11.69 -2.81 4.67
C GLU A 23 -10.60 -1.83 4.21
N PHE A 24 -9.36 -2.32 4.06
CA PHE A 24 -8.26 -1.52 3.55
C PHE A 24 -8.58 -0.97 2.15
N ALA A 25 -9.11 -1.80 1.27
CA ALA A 25 -9.42 -1.41 -0.10
C ALA A 25 -10.51 -0.34 -0.14
N ALA A 26 -11.57 -0.50 0.66
CA ALA A 26 -12.65 0.47 0.79
C ALA A 26 -12.13 1.82 1.28
N GLU A 27 -11.28 1.83 2.33
CA GLU A 27 -10.64 3.06 2.83
C GLU A 27 -9.73 3.73 1.78
N ALA A 28 -9.01 2.93 1.00
CA ALA A 28 -8.14 3.42 -0.07
C ALA A 28 -8.90 3.88 -1.32
N GLY A 29 -10.23 3.65 -1.39
CA GLY A 29 -11.06 4.00 -2.54
C GLY A 29 -10.84 3.08 -3.75
N THR A 30 -10.57 1.80 -3.52
CA THR A 30 -10.37 0.78 -4.55
C THR A 30 -10.94 -0.58 -4.11
N THR A 31 -10.56 -1.68 -4.77
CA THR A 31 -10.98 -3.04 -4.41
C THR A 31 -9.79 -3.91 -4.02
N SER A 32 -10.03 -4.91 -3.16
CA SER A 32 -8.99 -5.85 -2.73
C SER A 32 -8.37 -6.57 -3.93
N HIS A 33 -9.21 -6.94 -4.91
CA HIS A 33 -8.79 -7.53 -6.16
C HIS A 33 -7.85 -6.63 -6.95
N TYR A 34 -8.15 -5.33 -7.06
CA TYR A 34 -7.29 -4.39 -7.78
C TYR A 34 -5.91 -4.27 -7.12
N ILE A 35 -5.88 -4.18 -5.78
CA ILE A 35 -4.63 -4.11 -5.01
C ILE A 35 -3.81 -5.38 -5.23
N GLN A 36 -4.42 -6.55 -5.03
CA GLN A 36 -3.76 -7.85 -5.18
C GLN A 36 -3.21 -8.05 -6.60
N THR A 37 -4.00 -7.74 -7.62
CA THR A 37 -3.66 -7.99 -9.03
C THR A 37 -2.63 -7.00 -9.56
N HIS A 38 -2.67 -5.73 -9.14
CA HIS A 38 -1.87 -4.67 -9.75
C HIS A 38 -0.86 -4.01 -8.83
N LEU A 39 -1.21 -3.72 -7.58
CA LEU A 39 -0.42 -2.84 -6.72
C LEU A 39 0.64 -3.59 -5.93
N THR A 40 0.32 -4.78 -5.41
CA THR A 40 1.30 -5.60 -4.66
C THR A 40 2.52 -5.98 -5.51
N GLY A 41 2.29 -6.26 -6.79
CA GLY A 41 3.32 -6.56 -7.79
C GLY A 41 3.80 -5.34 -8.57
N ARG A 42 3.43 -4.11 -8.18
CA ARG A 42 3.83 -2.84 -8.82
C ARG A 42 3.59 -2.82 -10.34
N ARG A 43 2.59 -3.56 -10.83
CA ARG A 43 2.24 -3.65 -12.27
C ARG A 43 1.56 -2.39 -12.79
N LYS A 44 0.92 -1.64 -11.89
CA LYS A 44 0.32 -0.33 -12.17
C LYS A 44 0.78 0.68 -11.14
N MET A 45 1.02 1.89 -11.62
CA MET A 45 1.26 3.06 -10.77
C MET A 45 -0.08 3.65 -10.33
N PRO A 46 -0.33 3.81 -9.02
CA PRO A 46 -1.50 4.53 -8.55
C PRO A 46 -1.49 5.97 -9.06
N GLY A 47 -2.62 6.43 -9.60
CA GLY A 47 -2.83 7.86 -9.87
C GLY A 47 -2.92 8.67 -8.58
N LYS A 48 -2.89 10.01 -8.68
CA LYS A 48 -2.86 10.92 -7.52
C LYS A 48 -3.90 10.60 -6.43
N ARG A 49 -5.17 10.44 -6.83
CA ARG A 49 -6.29 10.16 -5.89
C ARG A 49 -6.11 8.82 -5.18
N LEU A 50 -5.76 7.77 -5.93
CA LEU A 50 -5.54 6.44 -5.36
C LEU A 50 -4.32 6.42 -4.45
N MET A 51 -3.24 7.13 -4.81
CA MET A 51 -2.06 7.26 -3.95
C MET A 51 -2.38 7.96 -2.62
N GLU A 52 -3.26 8.95 -2.63
CA GLU A 52 -3.73 9.63 -1.40
C GLU A 52 -4.59 8.69 -0.55
N GLY A 53 -5.51 7.94 -1.16
CA GLY A 53 -6.32 6.93 -0.48
C GLY A 53 -5.46 5.83 0.16
N LEU A 54 -4.52 5.26 -0.61
CA LEU A 54 -3.57 4.27 -0.12
C LEU A 54 -2.74 4.81 1.05
N PHE A 55 -2.23 6.04 0.95
CA PHE A 55 -1.47 6.64 2.05
C PHE A 55 -2.31 6.82 3.31
N LYS A 56 -3.57 7.26 3.17
CA LYS A 56 -4.49 7.39 4.30
C LYS A 56 -4.74 6.03 4.98
N ALA A 57 -5.03 4.99 4.20
CA ALA A 57 -5.27 3.64 4.71
C ALA A 57 -4.02 2.98 5.31
N CYS A 58 -2.83 3.26 4.76
CA CYS A 58 -1.57 2.81 5.33
C CYS A 58 -1.26 3.54 6.65
N ARG A 59 -1.55 4.85 6.72
CA ARG A 59 -1.33 5.65 7.92
C ARG A 59 -2.28 5.27 9.06
N SER A 60 -3.55 4.97 8.76
CA SER A 60 -4.53 4.53 9.77
C SER A 60 -4.12 3.22 10.44
N ARG A 61 -3.38 2.38 9.73
CA ARG A 61 -2.84 1.09 10.23
C ARG A 61 -1.38 1.18 10.67
N GLU A 62 -0.82 2.39 10.77
CA GLU A 62 0.56 2.65 11.19
C GLU A 62 1.66 1.97 10.35
N TRP A 63 1.37 1.63 9.09
CA TRP A 63 2.34 0.96 8.20
C TRP A 63 3.42 1.91 7.68
N THR A 64 3.07 3.17 7.48
CA THR A 64 4.00 4.23 7.08
C THR A 64 3.58 5.56 7.70
N LYS A 65 4.57 6.38 8.03
CA LYS A 65 4.35 7.75 8.53
C LYS A 65 4.47 8.79 7.42
N SER A 66 5.01 8.41 6.25
CA SER A 66 5.44 9.33 5.21
C SER A 66 4.98 8.89 3.82
N LYS A 67 4.23 9.76 3.13
CA LYS A 67 3.78 9.50 1.75
C LYS A 67 4.95 9.17 0.80
N PRO A 68 6.12 9.83 0.88
CA PRO A 68 7.32 9.43 0.18
C PRO A 68 7.70 7.95 0.30
N GLU A 69 7.54 7.30 1.46
CA GLU A 69 7.89 5.87 1.61
C GLU A 69 7.00 4.98 0.75
N LEU A 70 5.69 5.27 0.74
CA LEU A 70 4.73 4.58 -0.13
C LEU A 70 5.02 4.84 -1.61
N VAL A 71 5.36 6.09 -1.96
CA VAL A 71 5.73 6.45 -3.34
C VAL A 71 6.98 5.70 -3.76
N LEU A 72 8.04 5.70 -2.94
CA LEU A 72 9.29 4.99 -3.20
C LEU A 72 9.03 3.50 -3.43
N PHE A 73 8.14 2.85 -2.68
CA PHE A 73 7.76 1.46 -2.95
C PHE A 73 7.27 1.25 -4.38
N PHE A 74 6.49 2.16 -4.96
CA PHE A 74 5.99 2.01 -6.33
C PHE A 74 7.01 2.42 -7.41
N TYR A 75 7.98 3.27 -7.09
CA TYR A 75 9.02 3.73 -8.03
C TYR A 75 10.31 2.88 -8.01
N ASP A 76 10.61 2.19 -6.91
CA ASP A 76 11.77 1.28 -6.78
C ASP A 76 11.46 -0.01 -7.58
N ARG A 77 12.14 -0.18 -8.72
CA ARG A 77 11.95 -1.31 -9.65
C ARG A 77 12.85 -2.48 -9.31
#